data_AF-A0A9E4LVL0-F1
#
_entry.id   AF-A0A9E4LVL0-F1
#
_cell.length_a   1.000
_cell.length_b   1.000
_cell.length_c   1.000
_cell.angle_alpha   90.00
_cell.angle_beta   90.00
_cell.angle_gamma   90.00
#
_symmetry.space_group_name_H-M   'P 1'
#
loop_
_entity.id
_entity.type
_entity.pdbx_description
1 polymer ?
#
loop_
_entity_poly.entity_id
_entity_poly.type
_entity_poly.pdbx_seq_one_letter_code
_entity_poly.pdbx_strand_id
1 'polypeptide(L)'
;MDAVSALRYEFPALGLTLGFAPARERGLLADILLFWLEMNRARAASESLIAAARITWWKDAFASGTTGNVPLAERLLEQARIAPQVLAELAGDMAGLTLDGAPDGVVMHRFAPVITGVFGGDADDLAHILLAFKAAMAGQATDLPPQSSPQSSSLPMPFRMMGWMAKDPHWLNYPDEQPMLALAMIWAKLRGQV
;
A
#
# COMPACT_ATOMS: atom_id res chain seq x y z
N MET A 1 1.25 0.43 19.84
CA MET A 1 1.00 -0.71 18.93
C MET A 1 2.02 -0.61 17.82
N ASP A 2 2.72 -1.70 17.49
CA ASP A 2 3.69 -1.69 16.38
C ASP A 2 2.99 -1.65 15.01
N ALA A 3 3.73 -1.32 13.94
CA ALA A 3 3.20 -1.18 12.59
C ALA A 3 2.55 -2.46 12.04
N VAL A 4 3.12 -3.62 12.37
CA VAL A 4 2.64 -4.93 11.88
C VAL A 4 1.32 -5.29 12.54
N SER A 5 1.22 -5.10 13.85
CA SER A 5 -0.03 -5.27 14.60
C SER A 5 -1.09 -4.27 14.15
N ALA A 6 -0.71 -3.02 13.89
CA ALA A 6 -1.62 -2.00 13.37
C ALA A 6 -2.22 -2.43 12.03
N LEU A 7 -1.38 -2.83 11.07
CA LEU A 7 -1.84 -3.28 9.76
C LEU A 7 -2.71 -4.53 9.85
N ARG A 8 -2.34 -5.50 10.69
CA ARG A 8 -3.14 -6.73 10.89
C ARG A 8 -4.50 -6.45 11.53
N TYR A 9 -4.57 -5.48 12.43
CA TYR A 9 -5.82 -5.09 13.05
C TYR A 9 -6.73 -4.36 12.06
N GLU A 10 -6.16 -3.45 11.28
CA GLU A 10 -6.90 -2.60 10.36
C GLU A 10 -7.29 -3.31 9.06
N PHE A 11 -6.40 -4.14 8.52
CA PHE A 11 -6.58 -4.88 7.29
C PHE A 11 -5.87 -6.25 7.34
N PRO A 12 -6.52 -7.28 7.93
CA PRO A 12 -5.91 -8.59 8.20
C PRO A 12 -5.26 -9.26 6.98
N ALA A 13 -5.94 -9.26 5.83
CA ALA A 13 -5.44 -9.90 4.60
C ALA A 13 -4.13 -9.26 4.10
N LEU A 14 -4.00 -7.94 4.22
CA LEU A 14 -2.77 -7.22 3.86
C LEU A 14 -1.67 -7.50 4.89
N GLY A 15 -2.04 -7.62 6.16
CA GLY A 15 -1.15 -8.08 7.25
C GLY A 15 -0.58 -9.49 7.05
N LEU A 16 -1.26 -10.38 6.32
CA LEU A 16 -0.72 -11.70 5.95
C LEU A 16 0.40 -11.62 4.93
N THR A 17 0.38 -10.64 4.01
CA THR A 17 1.43 -10.48 2.99
C THR A 17 2.80 -10.16 3.59
N LEU A 18 2.82 -9.53 4.77
CA LEU A 18 4.04 -9.28 5.55
C LEU A 18 4.78 -10.57 5.93
N GLY A 19 4.09 -11.71 6.03
CA GLY A 19 4.71 -13.01 6.29
C GLY A 19 5.73 -13.41 5.23
N PHE A 20 5.59 -12.87 4.02
CA PHE A 20 6.46 -13.13 2.88
C PHE A 20 7.64 -12.14 2.77
N ALA A 21 7.69 -11.11 3.62
CA ALA A 21 8.80 -10.16 3.70
C ALA A 21 9.88 -10.64 4.70
N PRO A 22 11.16 -10.29 4.49
CA PRO A 22 12.20 -10.44 5.51
C PRO A 22 11.81 -9.78 6.83
N ALA A 23 12.11 -10.40 7.97
CA ALA A 23 11.67 -9.90 9.28
C ALA A 23 12.04 -8.43 9.55
N ARG A 24 13.25 -8.03 9.13
CA ARG A 24 13.75 -6.65 9.25
C ARG A 24 12.99 -5.61 8.42
N GLU A 25 12.26 -6.04 7.40
CA GLU A 25 11.55 -5.16 6.45
C GLU A 25 10.05 -5.07 6.75
N ARG A 26 9.50 -5.98 7.57
CA ARG A 26 8.06 -6.06 7.87
C ARG A 26 7.51 -4.78 8.48
N GLY A 27 8.25 -4.15 9.40
CA GLY A 27 7.81 -2.91 10.06
C GLY A 27 7.64 -1.77 9.06
N LEU A 28 8.70 -1.49 8.28
CA LEU A 28 8.66 -0.44 7.26
C LEU A 28 7.60 -0.71 6.18
N LEU A 29 7.50 -1.97 5.72
CA LEU A 29 6.49 -2.34 4.74
C LEU A 29 5.08 -2.09 5.29
N ALA A 30 4.85 -2.43 6.57
CA ALA A 30 3.56 -2.18 7.21
C ALA A 30 3.24 -0.69 7.32
N ASP A 31 4.22 0.15 7.73
CA ASP A 31 4.02 1.60 7.81
C ASP A 31 3.71 2.22 6.44
N ILE A 32 4.41 1.81 5.38
CA ILE A 32 4.16 2.31 4.02
C ILE A 32 2.77 1.89 3.52
N LEU A 33 2.35 0.66 3.80
CA LEU A 33 1.02 0.18 3.43
C LEU A 33 -0.10 0.87 4.23
N LEU A 34 0.12 1.15 5.51
CA LEU A 34 -0.79 1.97 6.31
C LEU A 34 -0.89 3.39 5.76
N PHE A 35 0.24 3.98 5.37
CA PHE A 35 0.26 5.30 4.75
C PHE A 35 -0.50 5.33 3.43
N TRP A 36 -0.31 4.30 2.60
CA TRP A 36 -1.06 4.11 1.37
C TRP A 36 -2.58 4.00 1.62
N LEU A 37 -3.00 3.24 2.64
CA LEU A 37 -4.41 3.14 3.05
C LEU A 37 -4.97 4.49 3.49
N GLU A 38 -4.23 5.24 4.33
CA GLU A 38 -4.63 6.57 4.79
C GLU A 38 -4.79 7.57 3.64
N MET A 39 -3.87 7.56 2.67
CA MET A 39 -4.00 8.40 1.46
C MET A 39 -5.26 8.03 0.66
N ASN A 40 -5.52 6.74 0.47
CA ASN A 40 -6.71 6.29 -0.26
C ASN A 40 -8.01 6.67 0.45
N ARG A 41 -8.07 6.54 1.78
CA ARG A 41 -9.23 6.98 2.57
C ARG A 41 -9.44 8.47 2.49
N ALA A 42 -8.36 9.27 2.57
CA ALA A 42 -8.45 10.71 2.42
C ALA A 42 -9.05 11.08 1.05
N ARG A 43 -8.58 10.44 -0.02
CA ARG A 43 -9.07 10.68 -1.40
C ARG A 43 -10.49 10.19 -1.67
N ALA A 44 -10.97 9.20 -0.94
CA ALA A 44 -12.33 8.70 -1.06
C ALA A 44 -13.38 9.63 -0.41
N ALA A 45 -12.96 10.69 0.29
CA ALA A 45 -13.87 11.67 0.84
C ALA A 45 -14.62 12.43 -0.27
N SER A 46 -15.90 12.75 -0.02
CA SER A 46 -16.77 13.37 -1.01
C SER A 46 -16.33 14.78 -1.46
N GLU A 47 -15.55 15.47 -0.64
CA GLU A 47 -15.07 16.82 -0.91
C GLU A 47 -13.56 16.84 -1.18
N SER A 48 -13.18 17.11 -2.44
CA SER A 48 -11.78 17.11 -2.88
C SER A 48 -10.91 18.12 -2.13
N LEU A 49 -11.47 19.28 -1.75
CA LEU A 49 -10.76 20.28 -0.94
C LEU A 49 -10.44 19.76 0.47
N ILE A 50 -11.38 19.10 1.13
CA ILE A 50 -11.16 18.51 2.45
C ILE A 50 -10.14 17.36 2.36
N ALA A 51 -10.28 16.51 1.33
CA ALA A 51 -9.33 15.43 1.07
C ALA A 51 -7.90 15.96 0.87
N ALA A 52 -7.73 16.98 0.02
CA ALA A 52 -6.43 17.59 -0.26
C ALA A 52 -5.87 18.30 0.97
N ALA A 53 -6.69 18.97 1.78
CA ALA A 53 -6.24 19.59 3.03
C ALA A 53 -5.71 18.53 4.02
N ARG A 54 -6.41 17.38 4.15
CA ARG A 54 -5.94 16.27 4.98
C ARG A 54 -4.62 15.70 4.47
N ILE A 55 -4.44 15.57 3.16
CA ILE A 55 -3.17 15.11 2.57
C ILE A 55 -2.06 16.16 2.73
N THR A 56 -2.38 17.44 2.62
CA THR A 56 -1.42 18.54 2.81
C THR A 56 -0.85 18.56 4.23
N TRP A 57 -1.66 18.21 5.23
CA TRP A 57 -1.17 18.02 6.59
C TRP A 57 -0.02 17.00 6.67
N TRP A 58 -0.10 15.88 5.92
CA TRP A 58 0.99 14.89 5.88
C TRP A 58 2.25 15.45 5.25
N LYS A 59 2.13 16.20 4.15
CA LYS A 59 3.25 16.91 3.54
C LYS A 59 3.94 17.81 4.56
N ASP A 60 3.17 18.63 5.27
CA ASP A 60 3.71 19.58 6.24
C ASP A 60 4.34 18.87 7.44
N ALA A 61 3.74 17.78 7.91
CA ALA A 61 4.28 16.95 8.98
C ALA A 61 5.64 16.34 8.59
N PHE A 62 5.78 15.85 7.36
CA PHE A 62 7.05 15.29 6.87
C PHE A 62 8.11 16.36 6.59
N ALA A 63 7.72 17.51 6.04
CA ALA A 63 8.63 18.60 5.73
C ALA A 63 9.16 19.30 6.99
N SER A 64 8.32 19.46 8.01
CA SER A 64 8.68 20.14 9.27
C SER A 64 9.19 19.20 10.36
N GLY A 65 8.99 17.89 10.19
CA GLY A 65 9.20 16.90 11.26
C GLY A 65 8.21 17.00 12.42
N THR A 66 7.21 17.89 12.33
CA THR A 66 6.21 18.10 13.40
C THR A 66 4.98 17.27 13.11
N THR A 67 4.87 16.11 13.76
CA THR A 67 3.86 15.08 13.46
C THR A 67 2.53 15.26 14.16
N GLY A 68 2.40 16.23 15.06
CA GLY A 68 1.19 16.41 15.88
C GLY A 68 0.81 15.16 16.71
N ASN A 69 1.80 14.35 17.11
CA ASN A 69 1.62 13.07 17.80
C ASN A 69 0.85 12.01 17.01
N VAL A 70 0.86 12.07 15.67
CA VAL A 70 0.31 11.00 14.83
C VAL A 70 1.31 9.86 14.74
N PRO A 71 1.01 8.67 15.33
CA PRO A 71 2.04 7.63 15.51
C PRO A 71 2.60 7.08 14.18
N LEU A 72 1.80 7.07 13.11
CA LEU A 72 2.28 6.62 11.80
C LEU A 72 3.28 7.60 11.19
N ALA A 73 3.05 8.91 11.34
CA ALA A 73 3.97 9.93 10.84
C ALA A 73 5.31 9.87 11.58
N GLU A 74 5.28 9.70 12.91
CA GLU A 74 6.48 9.51 13.74
C GLU A 74 7.29 8.31 13.28
N ARG A 75 6.65 7.14 13.15
CA ARG A 75 7.34 5.93 12.72
C ARG A 75 7.92 6.07 11.31
N LEU A 76 7.22 6.70 10.37
CA LEU A 76 7.75 6.93 9.02
C LEU A 76 8.96 7.87 9.01
N LEU A 77 9.00 8.87 9.88
CA LEU A 77 10.15 9.76 10.03
C LEU A 77 11.35 9.10 10.73
N GLU A 78 11.08 8.20 11.68
CA GLU A 78 12.12 7.40 12.34
C GLU A 78 12.75 6.36 11.40
N GLN A 79 12.02 5.94 10.36
CA GLN A 79 12.52 5.00 9.36
C GLN A 79 13.50 5.69 8.39
N ALA A 80 14.79 5.63 8.73
CA ALA A 80 15.89 6.21 7.93
C ALA A 80 16.11 5.59 6.52
N ARG A 81 15.16 4.80 6.02
CA ARG A 81 15.19 4.21 4.67
C ARG A 81 14.48 5.06 3.61
N ILE A 82 13.62 5.99 4.02
CA ILE A 82 12.98 6.96 3.13
C ILE A 82 13.30 8.34 3.67
N ALA A 83 13.88 9.21 2.83
CA ALA A 83 14.12 10.58 3.23
C ALA A 83 12.77 11.29 3.49
N PRO A 84 12.60 12.04 4.59
CA PRO A 84 11.35 12.77 4.88
C PRO A 84 10.87 13.65 3.72
N GLN A 85 11.81 14.24 2.98
CA GLN A 85 11.53 15.05 1.79
C GLN A 85 10.82 14.25 0.68
N VAL A 86 11.17 12.97 0.48
CA VAL A 86 10.49 12.10 -0.51
C VAL A 86 9.05 11.83 -0.09
N LEU A 87 8.79 11.64 1.21
CA LEU A 87 7.44 11.48 1.73
C LEU A 87 6.63 12.78 1.62
N ALA A 88 7.26 13.93 1.87
CA ALA A 88 6.64 15.23 1.72
C ALA A 88 6.27 15.54 0.26
N GLU A 89 7.17 15.23 -0.68
CA GLU A 89 6.93 15.35 -2.12
C GLU A 89 5.81 14.43 -2.59
N LEU A 90 5.82 13.16 -2.18
CA LEU A 90 4.73 12.24 -2.45
C LEU A 90 3.40 12.80 -1.93
N ALA A 91 3.33 13.21 -0.67
CA ALA A 91 2.10 13.80 -0.11
C ALA A 91 1.66 15.07 -0.87
N GLY A 92 2.61 15.91 -1.29
CA GLY A 92 2.34 17.10 -2.11
C GLY A 92 1.74 16.76 -3.48
N ASP A 93 2.34 15.82 -4.20
CA ASP A 93 1.83 15.33 -5.48
C ASP A 93 0.43 14.74 -5.32
N MET A 94 0.22 13.95 -4.26
CA MET A 94 -1.07 13.33 -3.96
C MET A 94 -2.15 14.38 -3.66
N ALA A 95 -1.81 15.46 -2.95
CA ALA A 95 -2.73 16.56 -2.69
C ALA A 95 -3.12 17.28 -4.01
N GLY A 96 -2.14 17.58 -4.86
CA GLY A 96 -2.38 18.18 -6.19
C GLY A 96 -3.28 17.31 -7.06
N LEU A 97 -2.94 16.03 -7.22
CA LEU A 97 -3.74 15.06 -7.98
C LEU A 97 -5.16 14.87 -7.43
N THR A 98 -5.34 15.06 -6.12
CA THR A 98 -6.67 14.99 -5.49
C THR A 98 -7.51 16.22 -5.83
N LEU A 99 -6.92 17.41 -5.86
CA LEU A 99 -7.60 18.63 -6.29
C LEU A 99 -7.97 18.58 -7.78
N ASP A 100 -7.08 18.01 -8.60
CA ASP A 100 -7.28 17.88 -10.05
C ASP A 100 -8.29 16.79 -10.43
N GLY A 101 -8.78 16.01 -9.46
CA GLY A 101 -9.68 14.88 -9.72
C GLY A 101 -9.01 13.76 -10.53
N ALA A 102 -7.71 13.58 -10.36
CA ALA A 102 -6.94 12.62 -11.14
C ALA A 102 -7.43 11.17 -10.93
N PRO A 103 -7.45 10.34 -11.98
CA PRO A 103 -7.79 8.92 -11.88
C PRO A 103 -6.86 8.17 -10.93
N ASP A 104 -7.38 7.13 -10.28
CA ASP A 104 -6.61 6.33 -9.32
C ASP A 104 -5.33 5.71 -9.90
N GLY A 105 -5.33 5.31 -11.17
CA GLY A 105 -4.13 4.79 -11.82
C GLY A 105 -2.97 5.79 -11.78
N VAL A 106 -3.22 7.06 -12.12
CA VAL A 106 -2.20 8.12 -12.08
C VAL A 106 -1.61 8.27 -10.68
N VAL A 107 -2.46 8.15 -9.67
CA VAL A 107 -2.07 8.23 -8.26
C VAL A 107 -1.22 7.04 -7.84
N MET A 108 -1.57 5.82 -8.25
CA MET A 108 -0.77 4.62 -7.95
C MET A 108 0.62 4.69 -8.59
N HIS A 109 0.75 5.26 -9.79
CA HIS A 109 2.04 5.49 -10.43
C HIS A 109 2.91 6.54 -9.72
N ARG A 110 2.35 7.40 -8.85
CA ARG A 110 3.14 8.27 -7.97
C ARG A 110 3.61 7.58 -6.70
N PHE A 111 2.78 6.69 -6.16
CA PHE A 111 3.10 5.98 -4.93
C PHE A 111 4.13 4.86 -5.15
N ALA A 112 4.01 4.11 -6.25
CA ALA A 112 4.82 2.92 -6.51
C ALA A 112 6.34 3.16 -6.52
N PRO A 113 6.89 4.24 -7.12
CA PRO A 113 8.33 4.53 -7.09
C PRO A 113 8.91 4.67 -5.69
N VAL A 114 8.15 5.20 -4.71
CA VAL A 114 8.62 5.32 -3.33
C VAL A 114 8.76 3.94 -2.69
N ILE A 115 7.84 3.01 -2.98
CA ILE A 115 7.93 1.64 -2.48
C ILE A 115 9.07 0.88 -3.17
N THR A 116 9.16 0.92 -4.51
CA THR A 116 10.20 0.18 -5.25
C THR A 116 11.59 0.74 -5.00
N GLY A 117 11.75 2.03 -4.71
CA GLY A 117 13.02 2.61 -4.25
C GLY A 117 13.55 1.99 -2.96
N VAL A 118 12.67 1.42 -2.12
CA VAL A 118 13.02 0.81 -0.83
C VAL A 118 13.15 -0.71 -0.92
N PHE A 119 12.21 -1.37 -1.61
CA PHE A 119 12.11 -2.83 -1.62
C PHE A 119 12.54 -3.47 -2.95
N GLY A 120 12.86 -2.65 -3.96
CA GLY A 120 13.20 -3.10 -5.31
C GLY A 120 11.98 -3.47 -6.15
N GLY A 121 12.26 -3.73 -7.43
CA GLY A 121 11.30 -4.16 -8.43
C GLY A 121 10.79 -3.06 -9.35
N ASP A 122 9.84 -3.43 -10.22
CA ASP A 122 9.33 -2.54 -11.26
C ASP A 122 8.18 -1.66 -10.73
N ALA A 123 8.31 -0.34 -10.92
CA ALA A 123 7.34 0.62 -10.38
C ALA A 123 6.00 0.56 -11.11
N ASP A 124 5.99 0.24 -12.41
CA ASP A 124 4.76 0.15 -13.18
C ASP A 124 4.00 -1.12 -12.77
N ASP A 125 4.67 -2.26 -12.64
CA ASP A 125 4.06 -3.49 -12.12
C ASP A 125 3.43 -3.26 -10.74
N LEU A 126 4.14 -2.57 -9.84
CA LEU A 126 3.62 -2.28 -8.52
C LEU A 126 2.42 -1.32 -8.57
N ALA A 127 2.45 -0.29 -9.42
CA ALA A 127 1.33 0.63 -9.58
C ALA A 127 0.05 -0.11 -10.02
N HIS A 128 0.16 -1.05 -10.96
CA HIS A 128 -0.95 -1.89 -11.38
C HIS A 128 -1.46 -2.77 -10.24
N ILE A 129 -0.58 -3.37 -9.44
CA ILE A 129 -0.97 -4.16 -8.26
C ILE A 129 -1.69 -3.30 -7.22
N LEU A 130 -1.19 -2.11 -6.90
CA LEU A 130 -1.84 -1.21 -5.95
C LEU A 130 -3.22 -0.77 -6.46
N LEU A 131 -3.35 -0.50 -7.76
CA LEU A 131 -4.64 -0.15 -8.38
C LEU A 131 -5.64 -1.32 -8.32
N ALA A 132 -5.21 -2.51 -8.73
CA ALA A 132 -6.04 -3.71 -8.68
C ALA A 132 -6.45 -4.05 -7.25
N PHE A 133 -5.53 -3.93 -6.29
CA PHE A 133 -5.82 -4.15 -4.88
C PHE A 133 -6.83 -3.15 -4.34
N LYS A 134 -6.71 -1.86 -4.72
CA LYS A 134 -7.71 -0.84 -4.39
C LYS A 134 -9.10 -1.18 -4.93
N ALA A 135 -9.19 -1.61 -6.19
CA ALA A 135 -10.45 -2.03 -6.78
C ALA A 135 -11.03 -3.27 -6.08
N ALA A 136 -10.19 -4.24 -5.74
CA ALA A 136 -10.60 -5.45 -5.02
C ALA A 136 -11.11 -5.13 -3.60
N MET A 137 -10.52 -4.17 -2.90
CA MET A 137 -11.06 -3.67 -1.62
C MET A 137 -12.46 -3.07 -1.76
N ALA A 138 -12.82 -2.56 -2.94
CA ALA A 138 -14.16 -2.09 -3.27
C ALA A 138 -15.10 -3.20 -3.80
N GLY A 139 -14.66 -4.47 -3.75
CA GLY A 139 -15.42 -5.62 -4.23
C GLY A 139 -15.36 -5.84 -5.75
N GLN A 140 -14.50 -5.11 -6.46
CA GLN A 140 -14.37 -5.21 -7.92
C GLN A 140 -13.20 -6.12 -8.29
N ALA A 141 -13.48 -7.22 -8.98
CA ALA A 141 -12.43 -8.05 -9.57
C ALA A 141 -11.74 -7.27 -10.69
N THR A 142 -10.42 -7.29 -10.70
CA THR A 142 -9.62 -6.63 -11.74
C THR A 142 -8.67 -7.62 -12.39
N ASP A 143 -8.69 -7.65 -13.71
CA ASP A 143 -7.69 -8.36 -14.49
C ASP A 143 -6.39 -7.54 -14.45
N LEU A 144 -5.41 -8.04 -13.71
CA LEU A 144 -4.04 -7.50 -13.76
C LEU A 144 -3.46 -7.72 -15.17
N PRO A 145 -2.71 -6.74 -15.71
CA PRO A 145 -1.95 -6.94 -16.93
C PRO A 145 -1.10 -8.21 -16.84
N PRO A 146 -0.87 -8.95 -17.94
CA PRO A 146 -0.08 -10.19 -17.92
C PRO A 146 1.34 -10.00 -17.35
N GLN A 147 1.90 -8.79 -17.53
CA GLN A 147 3.24 -8.41 -17.08
C GLN A 147 3.27 -8.17 -15.56
N SER A 148 2.19 -7.63 -15.00
CA SER A 148 1.97 -7.41 -13.57
C SER A 148 1.33 -8.63 -12.89
N SER A 149 1.41 -9.80 -13.55
CA SER A 149 0.96 -11.06 -12.98
C SER A 149 1.72 -11.30 -11.67
N PRO A 150 1.07 -11.86 -10.64
CA PRO A 150 1.73 -12.28 -9.42
C PRO A 150 2.95 -13.17 -9.67
N GLN A 151 3.04 -13.87 -10.81
CA GLN A 151 4.20 -14.66 -11.25
C GLN A 151 5.42 -13.84 -11.73
N SER A 152 5.28 -12.53 -11.89
CA SER A 152 6.37 -11.65 -12.34
C SER A 152 7.49 -11.64 -11.31
N SER A 153 8.70 -11.99 -11.76
CA SER A 153 9.89 -12.06 -10.89
C SER A 153 10.44 -10.69 -10.47
N SER A 154 9.93 -9.60 -11.06
CA SER A 154 10.43 -8.24 -10.82
C SER A 154 10.13 -7.77 -9.39
N LEU A 155 9.00 -8.18 -8.81
CA LEU A 155 8.55 -7.66 -7.52
C LEU A 155 8.86 -8.59 -6.32
N PRO A 156 9.07 -8.01 -5.13
CA PRO A 156 9.11 -8.76 -3.89
C PRO A 156 7.82 -9.56 -3.64
N MET A 157 7.98 -10.73 -3.02
CA MET A 157 6.89 -11.69 -2.75
C MET A 157 5.65 -11.08 -2.04
N PRO A 158 5.77 -10.15 -1.06
CA PRO A 158 4.60 -9.51 -0.46
C PRO A 158 3.69 -8.81 -1.48
N PHE A 159 4.26 -8.07 -2.43
CA PHE A 159 3.48 -7.36 -3.45
C PHE A 159 2.88 -8.31 -4.47
N ARG A 160 3.61 -9.37 -4.85
CA ARG A 160 3.07 -10.45 -5.68
C ARG A 160 1.86 -11.11 -5.02
N MET A 161 1.92 -11.34 -3.71
CA MET A 161 0.78 -11.84 -2.93
C MET A 161 -0.39 -10.84 -2.89
N MET A 162 -0.13 -9.54 -2.78
CA MET A 162 -1.18 -8.53 -2.92
C MET A 162 -1.88 -8.63 -4.28
N GLY A 163 -1.10 -8.73 -5.37
CA GLY A 163 -1.65 -8.89 -6.73
C GLY A 163 -2.43 -10.19 -6.91
N TRP A 164 -1.95 -11.29 -6.32
CA TRP A 164 -2.68 -12.57 -6.32
C TRP A 164 -4.03 -12.48 -5.61
N MET A 165 -4.06 -11.86 -4.42
CA MET A 165 -5.31 -11.66 -3.68
C MET A 165 -6.29 -10.74 -4.41
N ALA A 166 -5.80 -9.71 -5.11
CA ALA A 166 -6.66 -8.77 -5.84
C ALA A 166 -7.49 -9.42 -6.96
N LYS A 167 -7.09 -10.60 -7.46
CA LYS A 167 -7.84 -11.36 -8.47
C LYS A 167 -9.19 -11.87 -7.97
N ASP A 168 -9.30 -12.09 -6.66
CA ASP A 168 -10.52 -12.60 -6.05
C ASP A 168 -10.85 -11.78 -4.78
N PRO A 169 -11.70 -10.74 -4.92
CA PRO A 169 -12.07 -9.83 -3.83
C PRO A 169 -12.67 -10.52 -2.60
N HIS A 170 -13.18 -11.75 -2.73
CA HIS A 170 -13.70 -12.52 -1.59
C HIS A 170 -12.65 -12.65 -0.48
N TRP A 171 -11.38 -12.88 -0.82
CA TRP A 171 -10.30 -13.00 0.17
C TRP A 171 -10.12 -11.76 1.06
N LEU A 172 -10.56 -10.59 0.60
CA LEU A 172 -10.38 -9.32 1.31
C LEU A 172 -11.53 -9.01 2.27
N ASN A 173 -12.72 -9.60 2.05
CA ASN A 173 -13.95 -9.19 2.72
C ASN A 173 -14.36 -10.10 3.90
N TYR A 174 -13.73 -11.26 4.08
CA TYR A 174 -14.11 -12.25 5.10
C TYR A 174 -12.98 -12.48 6.13
N PRO A 175 -13.00 -11.77 7.28
CA PRO A 175 -11.95 -11.87 8.30
C PRO A 175 -11.94 -13.20 9.06
N ASP A 176 -13.03 -13.97 9.05
CA ASP A 176 -13.06 -15.29 9.70
C ASP A 176 -12.32 -16.36 8.89
N GLU A 177 -12.05 -16.09 7.61
CA GLU A 177 -11.35 -17.01 6.70
C GLU A 177 -9.84 -16.75 6.61
N GLN A 178 -9.30 -15.87 7.45
CA GLN A 178 -7.88 -15.50 7.43
C GLN A 178 -6.91 -16.70 7.58
N PRO A 179 -7.21 -17.75 8.39
CA PRO A 179 -6.38 -18.96 8.41
C PRO A 179 -6.37 -19.69 7.07
N MET A 180 -7.53 -19.77 6.40
CA MET A 180 -7.66 -20.41 5.08
C MET A 180 -6.96 -19.59 4.01
N LEU A 181 -7.08 -18.26 4.05
CA LEU A 181 -6.34 -17.37 3.18
C LEU A 181 -4.84 -17.53 3.36
N ALA A 182 -4.34 -17.59 4.59
CA ALA A 182 -2.91 -17.80 4.85
C ALA A 182 -2.41 -19.13 4.24
N LEU A 183 -3.17 -20.22 4.39
CA LEU A 183 -2.86 -21.51 3.77
C LEU A 183 -2.90 -21.42 2.24
N ALA A 184 -3.90 -20.75 1.67
CA ALA A 184 -4.03 -20.55 0.24
C ALA A 184 -2.84 -19.76 -0.33
N MET A 185 -2.39 -18.69 0.34
CA MET A 185 -1.21 -17.92 -0.06
C MET A 185 0.07 -18.76 -0.02
N ILE A 186 0.25 -19.59 1.03
CA ILE A 186 1.40 -20.50 1.12
C ILE A 186 1.37 -21.50 -0.04
N TRP A 187 0.22 -22.10 -0.33
CA TRP A 187 0.06 -23.03 -1.46
C TRP A 187 0.29 -22.36 -2.81
N ALA A 188 -0.24 -21.14 -3.00
CA ALA A 188 -0.07 -20.39 -4.23
C ALA A 188 1.43 -20.10 -4.49
N LYS A 189 2.17 -19.74 -3.44
CA LYS A 189 3.65 -19.60 -3.49
C LYS A 189 4.33 -20.92 -3.89
N LEU A 190 3.98 -22.03 -3.22
CA LEU A 190 4.62 -23.33 -3.44
C LEU A 190 4.36 -23.89 -4.85
N ARG A 191 3.20 -23.60 -5.43
CA ARG A 191 2.81 -24.03 -6.78
C ARG A 191 3.29 -23.11 -7.90
N GLY A 192 4.00 -22.02 -7.59
CA GLY A 192 4.40 -21.02 -8.59
C GLY A 192 3.21 -20.31 -9.26
N GLN A 193 2.08 -20.21 -8.56
CA GLN A 193 0.92 -19.43 -9.00
C GLN A 193 1.06 -17.94 -8.66
N VAL A 194 2.14 -17.61 -7.96
CA VAL A 194 2.56 -16.29 -7.51
C VAL A 194 4.05 -16.16 -7.73
#